data_AF-A0A8B6XZY3-F1
#
_entry.id   AF-A0A8B6XZY3-F1
#
_cell.length_a   1.000
_cell.length_b   1.000
_cell.length_c   1.000
_cell.angle_alpha   90.00
_cell.angle_beta   90.00
_cell.angle_gamma   90.00
#
_symmetry.space_group_name_H-M   'P 1'
#
loop_
_entity.id
_entity.type
_entity.pdbx_description
1 polymer ?
#
loop_
_entity_poly.entity_id
_entity_poly.type
_entity_poly.pdbx_seq_one_letter_code
_entity_poly.pdbx_strand_id
1 'polypeptide(L)'
;MCLGVALLCAILVRVFFNPWLKRKIISADEAKASYQFTNTKEKVLFDNSGVELTFAGSKERSHSTRSVVSYVADIMVQPKETEQLNHDDPCSAQLFKYLQILTATFGSFAHGGNDVSNAIGPLISLWLIYETGKVSGKAQTPIWILLFGGVGIVIGLCVWGRRVIKTIGENLTPITPSSGFAIEIGSALTVLLASNLGIPISTTHCKVGSIVMVGRVRSREVVDWSLFGGIVISWIVTMPITGGISAGVFAIVRAAIK
;
A
#
# COMPACT_ATOMS: atom_id res chain seq x y z
N MET A 1 -18.69 -5.87 1.24
CA MET A 1 -18.52 -4.95 2.39
C MET A 1 -17.21 -4.14 2.36
N CYS A 2 -16.05 -4.72 2.01
CA CYS A 2 -14.78 -3.97 1.92
C CYS A 2 -14.79 -2.79 0.93
N LEU A 3 -15.45 -2.92 -0.22
CA LEU A 3 -15.58 -1.81 -1.19
C LEU A 3 -16.37 -0.63 -0.62
N GLY A 4 -17.41 -0.90 0.19
CA GLY A 4 -18.24 0.14 0.81
C GLY A 4 -17.48 0.91 1.88
N VAL A 5 -16.71 0.21 2.73
CA VAL A 5 -15.89 0.83 3.79
C VAL A 5 -14.73 1.64 3.21
N ALA A 6 -14.09 1.15 2.13
CA ALA A 6 -13.06 1.89 1.41
C ALA A 6 -13.62 3.16 0.73
N LEU A 7 -14.83 3.10 0.18
CA LEU A 7 -15.51 4.26 -0.39
C LEU A 7 -15.85 5.30 0.69
N LEU A 8 -16.33 4.83 1.85
CA LEU A 8 -16.70 5.69 2.98
C LEU A 8 -15.47 6.36 3.61
N CYS A 9 -14.36 5.63 3.77
CA CYS A 9 -13.06 6.20 4.18
C CYS A 9 -12.52 7.19 3.13
N ALA A 10 -12.61 6.87 1.83
CA ALA A 10 -12.16 7.78 0.78
C ALA A 10 -13.00 9.07 0.73
N ILE A 11 -14.31 8.98 0.97
CA ILE A 11 -15.20 10.15 1.06
C ILE A 11 -14.86 10.99 2.31
N LEU A 12 -14.67 10.37 3.47
CA LEU A 12 -14.30 11.07 4.71
C LEU A 12 -12.95 11.79 4.58
N VAL A 13 -11.94 11.12 4.01
CA VAL A 13 -10.61 11.73 3.77
C VAL A 13 -10.72 12.89 2.78
N ARG A 14 -11.53 12.76 1.73
CA ARG A 14 -11.63 13.79 0.69
C ARG A 14 -12.48 14.99 1.09
N VAL A 15 -13.55 14.78 1.87
CA VAL A 15 -14.50 15.83 2.29
C VAL A 15 -14.04 16.55 3.56
N PHE A 16 -13.41 15.84 4.50
CA PHE A 16 -13.03 16.42 5.79
C PHE A 16 -11.54 16.72 5.89
N PHE A 17 -10.70 15.74 5.53
CA PHE A 17 -9.26 15.83 5.76
C PHE A 17 -8.56 16.72 4.73
N ASN A 18 -8.96 16.64 3.46
CA ASN A 18 -8.36 17.41 2.37
C ASN A 18 -8.57 18.94 2.49
N PRO A 19 -9.77 19.48 2.81
CA PRO A 19 -9.91 20.91 3.05
C PRO A 19 -9.22 21.37 4.35
N TRP A 20 -9.13 20.50 5.37
CA TRP A 20 -8.41 20.82 6.61
C TRP A 20 -6.89 20.90 6.39
N LEU A 21 -6.31 19.95 5.64
CA LEU A 21 -4.89 20.00 5.25
C LEU A 21 -4.61 21.17 4.32
N LYS A 22 -5.48 21.44 3.33
CA LYS A 22 -5.33 22.60 2.45
C LYS A 22 -5.30 23.91 3.24
N ARG A 23 -6.16 24.07 4.26
CA ARG A 23 -6.14 25.26 5.13
C ARG A 23 -4.82 25.40 5.91
N LYS A 24 -4.25 24.30 6.41
CA LYS A 24 -2.96 24.32 7.12
C LYS A 24 -1.75 24.53 6.20
N ILE A 25 -1.79 23.97 4.99
CA ILE A 25 -0.71 24.13 4.00
C ILE A 25 -0.72 25.55 3.43
N ILE A 26 -1.90 26.11 3.11
CA ILE A 26 -2.00 27.51 2.63
C ILE A 26 -1.48 28.48 3.72
N SER A 27 -1.81 28.25 5.00
CA SER A 27 -1.26 29.08 6.09
C SER A 27 0.26 28.91 6.30
N ALA A 28 0.81 27.74 5.96
CA ALA A 28 2.25 27.49 6.07
C ALA A 28 3.02 28.00 4.84
N ASP A 29 2.40 28.02 3.66
CA ASP A 29 2.95 28.52 2.40
C ASP A 29 2.90 30.06 2.35
N GLU A 30 1.82 30.68 2.85
CA GLU A 30 1.77 32.13 3.08
C GLU A 30 2.81 32.58 4.11
N ALA A 31 3.02 31.83 5.20
CA ALA A 31 4.05 32.11 6.18
C ALA A 31 5.47 31.97 5.61
N LYS A 32 5.72 30.96 4.75
CA LYS A 32 7.01 30.78 4.05
C LYS A 32 7.25 31.85 2.98
N ALA A 33 6.23 32.20 2.19
CA ALA A 33 6.31 33.24 1.17
C ALA A 33 6.58 34.62 1.78
N SER A 34 5.95 34.92 2.92
CA SER A 34 6.19 36.15 3.70
C SER A 34 7.63 36.21 4.23
N TYR A 35 8.16 35.09 4.71
CA TYR A 35 9.54 34.99 5.20
C TYR A 35 10.58 35.15 4.08
N GLN A 36 10.33 34.51 2.93
CA GLN A 36 11.24 34.52 1.78
C GLN A 36 11.26 35.87 1.04
N PHE A 37 10.12 36.58 0.99
CA PHE A 37 10.04 37.94 0.46
C PHE A 37 10.77 38.96 1.36
N THR A 38 10.68 38.80 2.68
CA THR A 38 11.40 39.65 3.66
C THR A 38 12.92 39.47 3.52
N ASN A 39 13.39 38.21 3.41
CA ASN A 39 14.81 37.89 3.26
C ASN A 39 15.38 38.32 1.88
N THR A 40 14.57 38.24 0.82
CA THR A 40 14.96 38.69 -0.53
C THR A 40 15.07 40.22 -0.61
N LYS A 41 14.17 40.98 0.03
CA LYS A 41 14.28 42.45 0.11
C LYS A 41 15.53 42.89 0.86
N GLU A 42 15.90 42.18 1.92
CA GLU A 42 17.12 42.46 2.69
C GLU A 42 18.36 42.19 1.84
N LYS A 43 18.41 41.08 1.11
CA LYS A 43 19.52 40.74 0.20
C LYS A 43 19.70 41.72 -0.97
N VAL A 44 18.59 42.20 -1.55
CA VAL A 44 18.62 43.15 -2.69
C VAL A 44 18.99 44.58 -2.25
N LEU A 45 18.69 44.96 -1.00
CA LEU A 45 19.16 46.25 -0.44
C LEU A 45 20.68 46.27 -0.21
N PHE A 46 21.32 45.12 0.03
CA PHE A 46 22.79 45.03 0.13
C PHE A 46 23.50 44.99 -1.23
N ASP A 47 22.84 44.51 -2.28
CA ASP A 47 23.47 44.26 -3.60
C ASP A 47 23.45 45.50 -4.54
N ASN A 48 22.51 46.43 -4.36
CA ASN A 48 22.37 47.63 -5.21
C ASN A 48 23.41 48.75 -4.96
N SER A 49 24.51 48.46 -4.26
CA SER A 49 25.58 49.44 -3.99
C SER A 49 26.61 49.56 -5.12
N GLY A 50 26.47 48.80 -6.21
CA GLY A 50 27.39 48.90 -7.34
C GLY A 50 26.90 48.13 -8.56
N VAL A 51 27.11 48.78 -9.71
CA VAL A 51 27.10 48.26 -11.10
C VAL A 51 26.05 48.93 -11.99
N GLU A 52 26.57 49.80 -12.86
CA GLU A 52 25.91 50.53 -13.93
C GLU A 52 25.46 49.62 -15.10
N LEU A 53 24.37 50.04 -15.74
CA LEU A 53 23.72 49.45 -16.91
C LEU A 53 24.49 49.70 -18.21
N THR A 54 24.64 48.67 -19.06
CA THR A 54 24.70 48.84 -20.53
C THR A 54 24.30 47.55 -21.25
N PHE A 55 23.14 47.53 -21.91
CA PHE A 55 22.86 46.57 -22.99
C PHE A 55 22.09 47.25 -24.11
N ALA A 56 22.68 47.20 -25.31
CA ALA A 56 22.21 47.79 -26.55
C ALA A 56 21.77 46.69 -27.54
N GLY A 57 20.66 46.93 -28.25
CA GLY A 57 20.26 46.33 -29.55
C GLY A 57 19.95 44.82 -29.57
N SER A 58 19.09 44.25 -30.43
CA SER A 58 18.30 44.71 -31.56
C SER A 58 17.12 43.74 -31.84
N LYS A 59 16.41 43.97 -32.95
CA LYS A 59 14.98 43.73 -33.22
C LYS A 59 14.72 42.62 -34.29
N GLU A 60 13.49 42.05 -34.28
CA GLU A 60 12.71 41.37 -35.38
C GLU A 60 13.11 39.95 -35.88
N ARG A 61 12.27 39.06 -36.49
CA ARG A 61 10.81 38.76 -36.58
C ARG A 61 10.65 37.46 -37.45
N SER A 62 9.65 36.60 -37.15
CA SER A 62 8.98 35.53 -37.96
C SER A 62 9.74 34.58 -38.91
N HIS A 63 9.65 33.25 -38.71
CA HIS A 63 9.06 32.31 -39.71
C HIS A 63 8.83 30.88 -39.18
N SER A 64 7.75 30.27 -39.66
CA SER A 64 7.30 28.89 -39.45
C SER A 64 8.34 27.85 -39.86
N THR A 65 8.90 27.11 -38.91
CA THR A 65 9.44 25.75 -39.10
C THR A 65 9.39 25.03 -37.76
N ARG A 66 8.43 24.11 -37.55
CA ARG A 66 8.48 23.19 -36.40
C ARG A 66 9.66 22.25 -36.63
N SER A 67 10.79 22.61 -36.05
CA SER A 67 12.07 21.93 -36.19
C SER A 67 12.00 20.50 -35.64
N VAL A 68 12.73 19.58 -36.27
CA VAL A 68 13.04 18.22 -35.78
C VAL A 68 13.58 18.26 -34.35
N VAL A 69 14.16 19.39 -33.94
CA VAL A 69 14.54 19.70 -32.55
C VAL A 69 13.36 19.60 -31.57
N SER A 70 12.12 19.93 -31.95
CA SER A 70 10.96 19.77 -31.06
C SER A 70 10.55 18.31 -30.90
N TYR A 71 10.66 17.50 -31.95
CA TYR A 71 10.41 16.04 -31.86
C TYR A 71 11.50 15.34 -31.04
N VAL A 72 12.77 15.74 -31.21
CA VAL A 72 13.89 15.19 -30.43
C VAL A 72 13.86 15.72 -29.00
N ALA A 73 13.39 16.95 -28.76
CA ALA A 73 13.15 17.48 -27.42
C ALA A 73 11.98 16.77 -26.73
N ASP A 74 10.89 16.45 -27.43
CA ASP A 74 9.78 15.68 -26.86
C ASP A 74 10.18 14.21 -26.59
N ILE A 75 11.12 13.64 -27.36
CA ILE A 75 11.69 12.30 -27.10
C ILE A 75 12.71 12.33 -25.95
N MET A 76 13.41 13.44 -25.72
CA MET A 76 14.37 13.61 -24.61
C MET A 76 13.74 14.12 -23.31
N VAL A 77 12.41 14.30 -23.26
CA VAL A 77 11.66 14.71 -22.06
C VAL A 77 10.78 13.58 -21.53
N GLN A 78 11.40 12.43 -21.27
CA GLN A 78 10.92 11.47 -20.27
C GLN A 78 12.17 10.96 -19.54
N PRO A 79 12.30 10.98 -18.19
CA PRO A 79 11.27 11.02 -17.15
C PRO A 79 11.67 11.88 -15.92
N LYS A 80 11.23 13.13 -15.77
CA LYS A 80 11.59 13.93 -14.57
C LYS A 80 10.49 14.01 -13.50
N GLU A 81 9.23 13.84 -13.87
CA GLU A 81 8.11 13.93 -12.92
C GLU A 81 7.85 12.64 -12.14
N THR A 82 8.25 11.47 -12.66
CA THR A 82 8.08 10.19 -11.97
C THR A 82 9.12 9.98 -10.86
N GLU A 83 10.32 10.58 -10.95
CA GLU A 83 11.38 10.42 -9.96
C GLU A 83 11.16 11.26 -8.70
N GLN A 84 10.69 12.50 -8.83
CA GLN A 84 10.57 13.43 -7.69
C GLN A 84 9.44 13.08 -6.74
N LEU A 85 8.42 12.34 -7.19
CA LEU A 85 7.29 11.92 -6.36
C LEU A 85 7.59 10.71 -5.45
N ASN A 86 8.76 10.08 -5.63
CA ASN A 86 9.12 8.81 -5.00
C ASN A 86 10.17 8.93 -3.90
N HIS A 87 10.56 10.16 -3.54
CA HIS A 87 11.61 10.38 -2.55
C HIS A 87 11.02 11.05 -1.31
N ASP A 88 10.95 10.30 -0.21
CA ASP A 88 10.71 10.88 1.12
C ASP A 88 11.87 11.85 1.44
N ASP A 89 11.60 12.97 2.12
CA ASP A 89 12.68 13.83 2.61
C ASP A 89 13.69 12.99 3.40
N PRO A 90 15.01 13.12 3.19
CA PRO A 90 16.01 12.18 3.72
C PRO A 90 15.95 12.04 5.25
N CYS A 91 15.60 13.12 5.96
CA CYS A 91 15.39 13.13 7.40
C CYS A 91 14.13 12.36 7.82
N SER A 92 12.99 12.54 7.12
CA SER A 92 11.75 11.84 7.43
C SER A 92 11.85 10.35 7.06
N ALA A 93 12.52 10.03 5.96
CA ALA A 93 12.76 8.66 5.51
C ALA A 93 13.48 7.81 6.56
N GLN A 94 14.47 8.38 7.27
CA GLN A 94 15.21 7.68 8.32
C GLN A 94 14.31 7.34 9.51
N LEU A 95 13.48 8.28 9.96
CA LEU A 95 12.54 8.04 11.05
C LEU A 95 11.47 7.01 10.66
N PHE A 96 10.85 7.18 9.48
CA PHE A 96 9.82 6.26 8.99
C PHE A 96 10.37 4.87 8.70
N LYS A 97 11.65 4.71 8.36
CA LYS A 97 12.27 3.39 8.21
C LYS A 97 12.21 2.58 9.53
N TYR A 98 12.55 3.20 10.66
CA TYR A 98 12.46 2.52 11.96
C TYR A 98 11.01 2.21 12.34
N LEU A 99 10.11 3.18 12.16
CA LEU A 99 8.68 2.97 12.41
C LEU A 99 8.10 1.87 11.53
N GLN A 100 8.51 1.81 10.26
CA GLN A 100 8.03 0.82 9.31
C GLN A 100 8.50 -0.60 9.64
N ILE A 101 9.74 -0.76 10.10
CA ILE A 101 10.24 -2.07 10.54
C ILE A 101 9.44 -2.54 11.77
N LEU A 102 9.16 -1.64 12.70
CA LEU A 102 8.36 -1.94 13.89
C LEU A 102 6.93 -2.35 13.51
N THR A 103 6.23 -1.56 12.72
CA THR A 103 4.86 -1.86 12.28
C THR A 103 4.78 -3.10 11.41
N ALA A 104 5.75 -3.34 10.52
CA ALA A 104 5.80 -4.55 9.71
C ALA A 104 5.97 -5.80 10.58
N THR A 105 6.79 -5.73 11.64
CA THR A 105 7.01 -6.86 12.56
C THR A 105 5.73 -7.17 13.35
N PHE A 106 5.10 -6.15 13.94
CA PHE A 106 3.81 -6.32 14.63
C PHE A 106 2.71 -6.81 13.69
N GLY A 107 2.61 -6.23 12.50
CA GLY A 107 1.65 -6.63 11.47
C GLY A 107 1.88 -8.07 11.02
N SER A 108 3.13 -8.51 10.86
CA SER A 108 3.48 -9.89 10.52
C SER A 108 3.11 -10.86 11.64
N PHE A 109 3.31 -10.49 12.91
CA PHE A 109 2.94 -11.33 14.04
C PHE A 109 1.41 -11.52 14.11
N ALA A 110 0.65 -10.43 14.04
CA ALA A 110 -0.82 -10.47 14.07
C ALA A 110 -1.40 -11.23 12.86
N HIS A 111 -0.86 -10.99 11.66
CA HIS A 111 -1.30 -11.68 10.45
C HIS A 111 -0.94 -13.16 10.48
N GLY A 112 0.27 -13.51 10.94
CA GLY A 112 0.72 -14.89 11.06
C GLY A 112 -0.16 -15.72 11.99
N GLY A 113 -0.57 -15.17 13.14
CA GLY A 113 -1.50 -15.86 14.06
C GLY A 113 -2.86 -16.19 13.43
N ASN A 114 -3.39 -15.28 12.60
CA ASN A 114 -4.64 -15.50 11.86
C ASN A 114 -4.47 -16.58 10.78
N ASP A 115 -3.35 -16.57 10.06
CA ASP A 115 -3.09 -17.53 8.99
C ASP A 115 -2.83 -18.96 9.55
N VAL A 116 -2.12 -19.06 10.67
CA VAL A 116 -1.96 -20.30 11.45
C VAL A 116 -3.32 -20.89 11.80
N SER A 117 -4.24 -20.06 12.30
CA SER A 117 -5.58 -20.51 12.69
C SER A 117 -6.39 -21.04 11.51
N ASN A 118 -6.30 -20.38 10.35
CA ASN A 118 -6.98 -20.81 9.13
C ASN A 118 -6.44 -22.14 8.58
N ALA A 119 -5.12 -22.35 8.64
CA ALA A 119 -4.49 -23.57 8.12
C ALA A 119 -4.68 -24.77 9.06
N ILE A 120 -4.56 -24.55 10.37
CA ILE A 120 -4.54 -25.63 11.37
C ILE A 120 -5.95 -25.96 11.88
N GLY A 121 -6.93 -25.05 11.77
CA GLY A 121 -8.30 -25.25 12.25
C GLY A 121 -8.94 -26.60 11.85
N PRO A 122 -8.88 -27.03 10.58
CA PRO A 122 -9.37 -28.35 10.17
C PRO A 122 -8.58 -29.52 10.80
N LEU A 123 -7.27 -29.39 10.96
CA LEU A 123 -6.40 -30.41 11.57
C LEU A 123 -6.71 -30.59 13.06
N ILE A 124 -6.89 -29.48 13.79
CA ILE A 124 -7.33 -29.49 15.19
C ILE A 124 -8.70 -30.17 15.30
N SER A 125 -9.62 -29.85 14.40
CA SER A 125 -10.97 -30.43 14.42
C SER A 125 -10.91 -31.96 14.25
N LEU A 126 -10.06 -32.45 13.35
CA LEU A 126 -9.85 -33.89 13.16
C LEU A 126 -9.25 -34.56 14.40
N TRP A 127 -8.23 -33.93 15.00
CA TRP A 127 -7.56 -34.45 16.19
C TRP A 127 -8.50 -34.52 17.40
N LEU A 128 -9.35 -33.50 17.58
CA LEU A 128 -10.36 -33.47 18.66
C LEU A 128 -11.43 -34.54 18.49
N ILE A 129 -11.88 -34.78 17.26
CA ILE A 129 -12.83 -35.87 16.96
C ILE A 129 -12.18 -37.22 17.26
N TYR A 130 -10.89 -37.38 16.93
CA TYR A 130 -10.15 -38.62 17.19
C TYR A 130 -9.99 -38.92 18.69
N GLU A 131 -9.64 -37.93 19.53
CA GLU A 131 -9.51 -38.16 20.98
C GLU A 131 -10.84 -38.21 21.73
N THR A 132 -11.74 -37.26 21.47
CA THR A 132 -12.92 -37.03 22.34
C THR A 132 -14.18 -37.67 21.78
N GLY A 133 -14.21 -38.02 20.48
CA GLY A 133 -15.40 -38.49 19.79
C GLY A 133 -16.54 -37.45 19.72
N LYS A 134 -16.29 -36.20 20.13
CA LYS A 134 -17.27 -35.11 20.19
C LYS A 134 -16.72 -33.87 19.51
N VAL A 135 -17.59 -33.17 18.76
CA VAL A 135 -17.28 -31.87 18.16
C VAL A 135 -17.54 -30.77 19.18
N SER A 136 -16.64 -30.63 20.17
CA SER A 136 -16.74 -29.55 21.16
C SER A 136 -15.92 -28.34 20.71
N GLY A 137 -16.57 -27.19 20.55
CA GLY A 137 -15.95 -25.93 20.09
C GLY A 137 -15.05 -25.23 21.11
N LYS A 138 -14.79 -25.82 22.28
CA LYS A 138 -13.96 -25.25 23.36
C LYS A 138 -12.95 -26.26 23.91
N ALA A 139 -12.25 -26.98 23.04
CA ALA A 139 -11.18 -27.86 23.48
C ALA A 139 -9.82 -27.13 23.48
N GLN A 140 -8.98 -27.43 24.47
CA GLN A 140 -7.62 -26.92 24.52
C GLN A 140 -6.83 -27.46 23.33
N THR A 141 -6.30 -26.55 22.52
CA THR A 141 -5.46 -26.88 21.37
C THR A 141 -4.04 -27.20 21.83
N PRO A 142 -3.49 -28.38 21.47
CA PRO A 142 -2.12 -28.72 21.86
C PRO A 142 -1.11 -27.80 21.16
N ILE A 143 -0.17 -27.26 21.94
CA ILE A 143 0.85 -26.30 21.48
C ILE A 143 1.67 -26.84 20.30
N TRP A 144 1.94 -28.16 20.27
CA TRP A 144 2.75 -28.78 19.22
C TRP A 144 2.11 -28.70 17.84
N ILE A 145 0.79 -28.80 17.75
CA ILE A 145 0.07 -28.67 16.47
C ILE A 145 0.15 -27.22 15.97
N LEU A 146 0.02 -26.24 16.86
CA LEU A 146 0.21 -24.82 16.54
C LEU A 146 1.64 -24.53 16.04
N LEU A 147 2.64 -25.12 16.70
CA LEU A 147 4.05 -24.99 16.33
C LEU A 147 4.32 -25.60 14.95
N PHE A 148 3.72 -26.76 14.66
CA PHE A 148 3.79 -27.41 13.35
C PHE A 148 3.30 -26.51 12.21
N GLY A 149 2.12 -25.90 12.33
CA GLY A 149 1.64 -25.02 11.25
C GLY A 149 2.37 -23.67 11.20
N GLY A 150 2.90 -23.17 12.32
CA GLY A 150 3.81 -22.02 12.33
C GLY A 150 5.07 -22.28 11.49
N VAL A 151 5.72 -23.44 11.71
CA VAL A 151 6.90 -23.88 10.92
C VAL A 151 6.52 -24.05 9.45
N GLY A 152 5.34 -24.64 9.17
CA GLY A 152 4.83 -24.81 7.81
C GLY A 152 4.69 -23.48 7.05
N ILE A 153 4.14 -22.44 7.71
CA ILE A 153 4.01 -21.11 7.11
C ILE A 153 5.38 -20.48 6.85
N VAL A 154 6.33 -20.58 7.79
CA VAL A 154 7.69 -20.06 7.61
C VAL A 154 8.37 -20.71 6.39
N ILE A 155 8.31 -22.04 6.28
CA ILE A 155 8.86 -22.77 5.13
C ILE A 155 8.17 -22.34 3.83
N GLY A 156 6.83 -22.26 3.82
CA GLY A 156 6.07 -21.82 2.64
C GLY A 156 6.43 -20.42 2.17
N LEU A 157 6.61 -19.48 3.12
CA LEU A 157 7.05 -18.11 2.83
C LEU A 157 8.47 -18.07 2.27
N CYS A 158 9.39 -18.90 2.79
CA CYS A 158 10.75 -18.99 2.27
C CYS A 158 10.80 -19.51 0.82
N VAL A 159 10.01 -20.53 0.49
CA VAL A 159 10.05 -21.17 -0.85
C VAL A 159 9.31 -20.34 -1.90
N TRP A 160 8.11 -19.84 -1.58
CA TRP A 160 7.21 -19.20 -2.57
C TRP A 160 6.85 -17.75 -2.28
N GLY A 161 7.03 -17.28 -1.04
CA GLY A 161 6.61 -15.94 -0.60
C GLY A 161 7.31 -14.81 -1.35
N ARG A 162 8.57 -14.99 -1.78
CA ARG A 162 9.34 -13.97 -2.51
C ARG A 162 8.63 -13.44 -3.76
N ARG A 163 7.90 -14.29 -4.48
CA ARG A 163 7.17 -13.88 -5.69
C ARG A 163 6.03 -12.92 -5.35
N VAL A 164 5.26 -13.23 -4.31
CA VAL A 164 4.12 -12.40 -3.88
C VAL A 164 4.62 -11.07 -3.31
N ILE A 165 5.68 -11.11 -2.48
CA ILE A 165 6.29 -9.90 -1.90
C ILE A 165 6.78 -8.98 -3.02
N LYS A 166 7.44 -9.52 -4.05
CA LYS A 166 7.92 -8.73 -5.19
C LYS A 166 6.75 -8.10 -5.97
N THR A 167 5.72 -8.89 -6.26
CA THR A 167 4.55 -8.39 -7.01
C THR A 167 3.84 -7.25 -6.28
N ILE A 168 3.71 -7.34 -4.96
CA ILE A 168 3.03 -6.32 -4.16
C ILE A 168 3.93 -5.11 -3.89
N GLY A 169 5.22 -5.34 -3.61
CA GLY A 169 6.16 -4.29 -3.19
C GLY A 169 6.78 -3.48 -4.32
N GLU A 170 6.90 -4.05 -5.52
CA GLU A 170 7.53 -3.40 -6.67
C GLU A 170 6.56 -3.20 -7.84
N ASN A 171 5.80 -4.23 -8.21
CA ASN A 171 5.02 -4.20 -9.45
C ASN A 171 3.68 -3.47 -9.33
N LEU A 172 3.04 -3.49 -8.15
CA LEU A 172 1.73 -2.85 -7.97
C LEU A 172 1.83 -1.33 -7.79
N THR A 173 2.72 -0.87 -6.92
CA THR A 173 3.00 0.55 -6.63
C THR A 173 4.36 0.63 -5.91
N PRO A 174 5.28 1.52 -6.29
CA PRO A 174 6.55 1.73 -5.58
C PRO A 174 6.35 2.23 -4.14
N ILE A 175 6.74 1.41 -3.16
CA ILE A 175 6.58 1.67 -1.73
C ILE A 175 7.82 2.35 -1.14
N THR A 176 7.66 3.55 -0.59
CA THR A 176 8.65 4.26 0.26
C THR A 176 8.39 3.97 1.76
N PRO A 177 9.37 4.15 2.66
CA PRO A 177 9.18 3.92 4.10
C PRO A 177 7.97 4.64 4.71
N SER A 178 7.72 5.89 4.36
CA SER A 178 6.56 6.65 4.85
C SER A 178 5.23 6.05 4.37
N SER A 179 5.17 5.67 3.09
CA SER A 179 3.98 5.07 2.47
C SER A 179 3.72 3.67 3.01
N GLY A 180 4.76 2.87 3.26
CA GLY A 180 4.67 1.55 3.87
C GLY A 180 4.06 1.63 5.27
N PHE A 181 4.46 2.64 6.06
CA PHE A 181 3.90 2.85 7.39
C PHE A 181 2.43 3.22 7.31
N ALA A 182 2.07 4.13 6.40
CA ALA A 182 0.67 4.50 6.17
C ALA A 182 -0.18 3.31 5.70
N ILE A 183 0.36 2.42 4.86
CA ILE A 183 -0.30 1.21 4.38
C ILE A 183 -0.60 0.26 5.55
N GLU A 184 0.38 -0.01 6.42
CA GLU A 184 0.20 -0.90 7.56
C GLU A 184 -0.83 -0.34 8.55
N ILE A 185 -0.75 0.95 8.89
CA ILE A 185 -1.72 1.60 9.79
C ILE A 185 -3.12 1.63 9.17
N GLY A 186 -3.25 1.95 7.88
CA GLY A 186 -4.54 1.97 7.18
C GLY A 186 -5.20 0.60 7.14
N SER A 187 -4.41 -0.44 6.86
CA SER A 187 -4.89 -1.82 6.88
C SER A 187 -5.28 -2.25 8.29
N ALA A 188 -4.42 -2.00 9.29
CA ALA A 188 -4.67 -2.36 10.68
C ALA A 188 -5.92 -1.66 11.24
N LEU A 189 -6.11 -0.37 10.95
CA LEU A 189 -7.30 0.37 11.36
C LEU A 189 -8.56 -0.18 10.71
N THR A 190 -8.51 -0.53 9.43
CA THR A 190 -9.64 -1.15 8.73
C THR A 190 -10.03 -2.49 9.36
N VAL A 191 -9.03 -3.32 9.66
CA VAL A 191 -9.23 -4.60 10.35
C VAL A 191 -9.84 -4.37 11.73
N LEU A 192 -9.27 -3.47 12.53
CA LEU A 192 -9.75 -3.17 13.87
C LEU A 192 -11.21 -2.70 13.87
N LEU A 193 -11.56 -1.79 12.96
CA LEU A 193 -12.94 -1.30 12.83
C LEU A 193 -13.91 -2.42 12.44
N ALA A 194 -13.53 -3.29 11.49
CA ALA A 194 -14.39 -4.40 11.10
C ALA A 194 -14.51 -5.46 12.19
N SER A 195 -13.42 -5.75 12.91
CA SER A 195 -13.40 -6.66 14.06
C SER A 195 -14.29 -6.14 15.19
N ASN A 196 -14.29 -4.83 15.47
CA ASN A 196 -15.18 -4.22 16.46
C ASN A 196 -16.66 -4.33 16.06
N LEU A 197 -16.95 -4.40 14.76
CA LEU A 197 -18.31 -4.63 14.24
C LEU A 197 -18.67 -6.12 14.16
N GLY A 198 -17.76 -7.02 14.54
CA GLY A 198 -17.97 -8.47 14.49
C GLY A 198 -17.98 -9.05 13.07
N ILE A 199 -17.52 -8.30 12.07
CA ILE A 199 -17.52 -8.75 10.67
C ILE A 199 -16.20 -9.45 10.36
N PRO A 200 -16.21 -10.74 9.96
CA PRO A 200 -14.99 -11.41 9.52
C PRO A 200 -14.53 -10.79 8.19
N ILE A 201 -13.30 -10.28 8.16
CA ILE A 201 -12.69 -9.70 6.97
C ILE A 201 -11.36 -10.35 6.63
N SER A 202 -11.01 -10.32 5.35
CA SER A 202 -9.68 -10.75 4.90
C SER A 202 -8.67 -9.62 5.05
N THR A 203 -7.60 -9.88 5.80
CA THR A 203 -6.46 -8.96 5.97
C THR A 203 -5.76 -8.68 4.64
N THR A 204 -5.73 -9.63 3.70
CA THR A 204 -5.14 -9.45 2.37
C THR A 204 -5.87 -8.37 1.58
N HIS A 205 -7.21 -8.37 1.62
CA HIS A 205 -7.99 -7.33 0.95
C HIS A 205 -7.76 -5.95 1.58
N CYS A 206 -7.59 -5.89 2.90
CA CYS A 206 -7.27 -4.65 3.61
C CYS A 206 -5.89 -4.12 3.24
N LYS A 207 -4.86 -4.99 3.20
CA LYS A 207 -3.50 -4.59 2.79
C LYS A 207 -3.45 -4.13 1.34
N VAL A 208 -3.95 -4.94 0.40
CA VAL A 208 -3.94 -4.57 -1.04
C VAL A 208 -4.77 -3.31 -1.29
N GLY A 209 -5.93 -3.18 -0.64
CA GLY A 209 -6.76 -1.97 -0.73
C GLY A 209 -6.04 -0.71 -0.20
N SER A 210 -5.30 -0.85 0.91
CA SER A 210 -4.50 0.24 1.48
C SER A 210 -3.36 0.64 0.55
N ILE A 211 -2.66 -0.32 -0.07
CA ILE A 211 -1.60 -0.07 -1.06
C ILE A 211 -2.13 0.73 -2.25
N VAL A 212 -3.24 0.28 -2.83
CA VAL A 212 -3.85 0.96 -3.99
C VAL A 212 -4.32 2.36 -3.62
N MET A 213 -4.92 2.55 -2.44
CA MET A 213 -5.38 3.86 -2.00
C MET A 213 -4.21 4.83 -1.75
N VAL A 214 -3.16 4.38 -1.07
CA VAL A 214 -1.95 5.18 -0.83
C VAL A 214 -1.23 5.50 -2.14
N GLY A 215 -1.10 4.53 -3.05
CA GLY A 215 -0.56 4.76 -4.38
C GLY A 215 -1.36 5.81 -5.16
N ARG A 216 -2.69 5.73 -5.11
CA ARG A 216 -3.59 6.66 -5.80
C ARG A 216 -3.58 8.08 -5.19
N VAL A 217 -3.31 8.21 -3.89
CA VAL A 217 -3.11 9.52 -3.23
C VAL A 217 -1.79 10.16 -3.65
N ARG A 218 -0.75 9.35 -3.88
CA ARG A 218 0.54 9.85 -4.36
C ARG A 218 0.44 10.31 -5.82
N SER A 219 0.08 9.40 -6.74
CA SER A 219 -0.26 9.75 -8.12
C SER A 219 -1.06 8.65 -8.80
N ARG A 220 -2.01 9.04 -9.67
CA ARG A 220 -2.90 8.10 -10.37
C ARG A 220 -2.17 7.20 -11.37
N GLU A 221 -1.03 7.64 -11.88
CA GLU A 221 -0.24 6.94 -12.90
C GLU A 221 0.71 5.89 -12.31
N VAL A 222 0.90 5.92 -10.99
CA VAL A 222 1.88 5.08 -10.28
C VAL A 222 1.31 3.70 -9.91
N VAL A 223 -0.01 3.52 -10.03
CA VAL A 223 -0.70 2.25 -9.73
C VAL A 223 -0.94 1.46 -11.02
N ASP A 224 -0.48 0.22 -11.07
CA ASP A 224 -0.80 -0.70 -12.17
C ASP A 224 -2.23 -1.26 -12.03
N TRP A 225 -3.16 -0.69 -12.81
CA TRP A 225 -4.57 -1.10 -12.83
C TRP A 225 -4.82 -2.45 -13.50
N SER A 226 -3.95 -2.87 -14.43
CA SER A 226 -4.05 -4.18 -15.08
C SER A 226 -3.71 -5.28 -14.08
N LEU A 227 -2.59 -5.10 -13.35
CA LEU A 227 -2.15 -6.01 -12.31
C LEU A 227 -3.19 -6.08 -11.18
N PHE A 228 -3.68 -4.93 -10.71
CA PHE A 228 -4.74 -4.89 -9.69
C PHE A 228 -6.01 -5.64 -10.15
N GLY A 229 -6.46 -5.43 -11.40
CA GLY A 229 -7.58 -6.15 -11.98
C GLY A 229 -7.35 -7.67 -12.00
N GLY A 230 -6.14 -8.10 -12.38
CA GLY A 230 -5.73 -9.51 -12.32
C GLY A 230 -5.80 -10.11 -10.92
N ILE A 231 -5.37 -9.35 -9.89
CA ILE A 231 -5.48 -9.76 -8.49
C ILE A 231 -6.95 -9.96 -8.08
N VAL A 232 -7.83 -9.00 -8.41
CA VAL A 232 -9.26 -9.08 -8.05
C VAL A 232 -9.94 -10.27 -8.72
N ILE A 233 -9.65 -10.49 -10.00
CA ILE A 233 -10.15 -11.66 -10.75
C ILE A 233 -9.65 -12.95 -10.08
N SER A 234 -8.38 -13.00 -9.67
CA SER A 234 -7.83 -14.18 -9.01
C SER A 234 -8.58 -14.52 -7.71
N TRP A 235 -9.01 -13.54 -6.92
CA TRP A 235 -9.78 -13.78 -5.70
C TRP A 235 -11.16 -14.35 -5.98
N ILE A 236 -11.85 -13.83 -7.01
CA ILE A 236 -13.17 -14.32 -7.40
C ILE A 236 -13.08 -15.75 -7.94
N VAL A 237 -12.05 -16.05 -8.73
CA VAL A 237 -11.84 -17.37 -9.34
C VAL A 237 -11.35 -18.41 -8.33
N THR A 238 -10.53 -18.02 -7.35
CA THR A 238 -9.99 -18.95 -6.35
C THR A 238 -11.07 -19.55 -5.45
N MET A 239 -12.10 -18.78 -5.10
CA MET A 239 -13.21 -19.23 -4.25
C MET A 239 -13.99 -20.44 -4.81
N PRO A 240 -14.57 -20.39 -6.04
CA PRO A 240 -15.31 -21.51 -6.60
C PRO A 240 -14.41 -22.69 -6.93
N ILE A 241 -13.17 -22.47 -7.38
CA ILE A 241 -12.24 -23.56 -7.66
C ILE A 241 -11.91 -24.31 -6.37
N THR A 242 -11.56 -23.60 -5.29
CA THR A 242 -11.23 -24.23 -4.01
C THR A 242 -12.44 -24.98 -3.43
N GLY A 243 -13.63 -24.39 -3.49
CA GLY A 243 -14.86 -25.03 -3.07
C GLY A 243 -15.20 -26.28 -3.90
N GLY A 244 -15.02 -26.22 -5.22
CA GLY A 244 -15.24 -27.34 -6.13
C GLY A 244 -14.28 -28.49 -5.90
N ILE A 245 -12.99 -28.20 -5.72
CA ILE A 245 -11.98 -29.22 -5.38
C ILE A 245 -12.30 -29.86 -4.02
N SER A 246 -12.64 -29.06 -3.01
CA SER A 246 -13.01 -29.56 -1.68
C SER A 246 -14.24 -30.49 -1.75
N ALA A 247 -15.31 -30.08 -2.45
CA ALA A 247 -16.50 -30.89 -2.64
C ALA A 247 -16.21 -32.18 -3.42
N GLY A 248 -15.38 -32.12 -4.46
CA GLY A 248 -14.95 -33.27 -5.25
C GLY A 248 -14.18 -34.30 -4.41
N VAL A 249 -13.18 -33.85 -3.65
CA VAL A 249 -12.41 -34.72 -2.75
C VAL A 249 -13.33 -35.36 -1.71
N PHE A 250 -14.23 -34.58 -1.09
CA PHE A 250 -15.20 -35.12 -0.13
C PHE A 250 -16.11 -36.18 -0.75
N ALA A 251 -16.60 -35.96 -1.97
CA ALA A 251 -17.44 -36.91 -2.67
C ALA A 251 -16.70 -38.23 -2.98
N ILE A 252 -15.43 -38.15 -3.40
CA ILE A 252 -14.59 -39.32 -3.66
C ILE A 252 -14.37 -40.12 -2.37
N VAL A 253 -13.96 -39.46 -1.29
CA VAL A 253 -13.73 -40.12 0.00
C VAL A 253 -15.02 -40.76 0.52
N ARG A 254 -16.16 -40.08 0.41
CA ARG A 254 -17.47 -40.60 0.82
C ARG A 254 -17.89 -41.82 -0.01
N ALA A 255 -17.56 -41.84 -1.30
CA ALA A 255 -17.85 -42.98 -2.18
C ALA A 255 -16.95 -44.19 -1.91
N ALA A 256 -15.71 -43.96 -1.43
CA ALA A 256 -14.77 -45.04 -1.10
C ALA A 256 -15.00 -45.68 0.28
N ILE A 257 -15.64 -44.97 1.21
CA ILE A 257 -15.92 -45.45 2.59
C ILE A 257 -17.29 -46.14 2.70
N LYS A 258 -18.17 -45.95 1.69
CA LYS A 258 -19.43 -46.70 1.56
C LYS A 258 -19.20 -48.02 0.84
#